data_AF-A0A0F9AS12-F1
#
_entry.id   AF-A0A0F9AS12-F1
#
_cell.length_a   1.000
_cell.length_b   1.000
_cell.length_c   1.000
_cell.angle_alpha   90.00
_cell.angle_beta   90.00
_cell.angle_gamma   90.00
#
_symmetry.space_group_name_H-M   'P 1'
#
loop_
_entity.id
_entity.type
_entity.pdbx_description
1 polymer ?
#
loop_
_entity_poly.entity_id
_entity_poly.type
_entity_poly.pdbx_seq_one_letter_code
_entity_poly.pdbx_strand_id
1 'polypeptide(L)'
;MYVEKPQKPYKNLEDARLRSCTWARGLEKDTSLYPCISCAGRGGVHKSEDLDPIEGYKMAPFYKCEKCDGSKYMPRKNFVIWYKSITDKYMARMKAYKQIQSVVRGALDKLSDQEIEFLRGHLQYD
;
A
#
# COMPACT_ATOMS: atom_id res chain seq x y z
N MET A 1 -23.38 2.98 -4.08
CA MET A 1 -22.12 2.53 -3.43
C MET A 1 -21.01 2.44 -4.47
N TYR A 2 -20.20 3.49 -4.62
CA TYR A 2 -19.06 3.48 -5.54
C TYR A 2 -17.94 2.65 -4.90
N VAL A 3 -17.62 1.51 -5.50
CA VAL A 3 -16.41 0.77 -5.11
C VAL A 3 -15.24 1.43 -5.82
N GLU A 4 -14.28 1.95 -5.06
CA GLU A 4 -13.08 2.56 -5.62
C GLU A 4 -12.25 1.52 -6.38
N LYS A 5 -11.71 1.93 -7.53
CA LYS A 5 -10.79 1.09 -8.30
C LYS A 5 -9.50 0.91 -7.50
N PRO A 6 -9.07 -0.35 -7.24
CA PRO A 6 -7.81 -0.59 -6.56
C PRO A 6 -6.64 0.06 -7.32
N GLN A 7 -5.76 0.74 -6.59
CA GLN A 7 -4.55 1.31 -7.16
C GLN A 7 -3.42 0.27 -7.23
N LYS A 8 -2.68 0.27 -8.35
CA LYS A 8 -1.52 -0.60 -8.52
C LYS A 8 -0.42 -0.12 -7.56
N PRO A 9 0.12 -0.98 -6.67
CA PRO A 9 1.05 -0.55 -5.63
C PRO A 9 2.37 -0.05 -6.22
N TYR A 10 2.93 -0.78 -7.19
CA TYR A 10 4.17 -0.42 -7.87
C TYR A 10 4.13 -0.89 -9.32
N LYS A 11 4.84 -0.20 -10.22
CA LYS A 11 4.89 -0.52 -11.66
C LYS A 11 5.57 -1.87 -11.91
N ASN A 12 6.72 -2.09 -11.27
CA ASN A 12 7.57 -3.28 -11.37
C ASN A 12 8.38 -3.45 -10.07
N LEU A 13 9.25 -4.46 -10.00
CA LEU A 13 10.07 -4.74 -8.81
C LEU A 13 11.03 -3.58 -8.48
N GLU A 14 11.57 -2.90 -9.50
CA GLU A 14 12.52 -1.81 -9.33
C GLU A 14 11.84 -0.54 -8.81
N ASP A 15 10.66 -0.22 -9.34
CA ASP A 15 9.78 0.84 -8.81
C ASP A 15 9.42 0.56 -7.35
N ALA A 16 9.16 -0.71 -7.01
CA ALA A 16 8.95 -1.12 -5.62
C ALA A 16 10.21 -0.92 -4.77
N ARG A 17 11.39 -1.32 -5.27
CA ARG A 17 12.67 -1.18 -4.56
C ARG A 17 12.95 0.28 -4.21
N LEU A 18 12.78 1.19 -5.18
CA LEU A 18 13.06 2.61 -5.01
C LEU A 18 12.00 3.34 -4.18
N ARG A 19 10.72 2.98 -4.29
CA ARG A 19 9.61 3.73 -3.67
C ARG A 19 9.06 3.12 -2.40
N SER A 20 9.39 1.86 -2.07
CA SER A 20 8.93 1.21 -0.84
C SER A 20 9.50 1.84 0.42
N CYS A 21 10.48 2.72 0.30
CA CYS A 21 11.28 3.14 1.42
C CYS A 21 11.85 4.54 1.21
N THR A 22 11.34 5.52 1.96
CA THR A 22 11.78 6.91 1.88
C THR A 22 13.09 7.20 2.63
N TRP A 23 13.55 6.28 3.49
CA TRP A 23 14.68 6.51 4.40
C TRP A 23 15.98 5.78 4.04
N ALA A 24 15.92 4.77 3.17
CA ALA A 24 17.09 4.07 2.67
C ALA A 24 17.80 4.92 1.61
N ARG A 25 18.83 5.64 2.03
CA ARG A 25 19.71 6.39 1.13
C ARG A 25 20.59 5.42 0.35
N GLY A 26 20.88 5.74 -0.91
CA GLY A 26 21.85 4.98 -1.74
C GLY A 26 21.26 3.84 -2.56
N LEU A 27 19.95 3.57 -2.46
CA LEU A 27 19.29 2.57 -3.32
C LEU A 27 19.45 2.88 -4.82
N GLU A 28 19.46 4.16 -5.20
CA GLU A 28 19.69 4.57 -6.60
C GLU A 28 21.13 4.28 -7.07
N LYS A 29 22.08 4.24 -6.14
CA LYS A 29 23.51 4.06 -6.43
C LYS A 29 23.93 2.58 -6.43
N ASP A 30 23.23 1.76 -5.64
CA ASP A 30 23.52 0.34 -5.51
C ASP A 30 22.25 -0.49 -5.72
N THR A 31 22.20 -1.19 -6.86
CA THR A 31 21.08 -2.03 -7.27
C THR A 31 21.07 -3.40 -6.57
N SER A 32 22.13 -3.75 -5.86
CA SER A 32 22.20 -4.96 -5.04
C SER A 32 21.45 -4.81 -3.71
N LEU A 33 21.20 -3.57 -3.28
CA LEU A 33 20.52 -3.27 -2.03
C LEU A 33 19.00 -3.24 -2.19
N TYR A 34 18.32 -3.91 -1.25
CA TYR A 34 16.87 -3.93 -1.13
C TYR A 34 16.49 -3.41 0.26
N PRO A 35 15.59 -2.43 0.37
CA PRO A 35 15.26 -1.85 1.66
C PRO A 35 14.51 -2.85 2.54
N CYS A 36 14.79 -2.81 3.85
CA CYS A 36 14.02 -3.56 4.82
C CYS A 36 12.59 -3.00 4.87
N ILE A 37 11.63 -3.80 4.40
CA ILE A 37 10.20 -3.46 4.36
C ILE A 37 9.60 -3.23 5.76
N SER A 38 10.18 -3.83 6.81
CA SER A 38 9.64 -3.76 8.17
C SER A 38 9.94 -2.44 8.87
N CYS A 39 11.08 -1.84 8.57
CA CYS A 39 11.44 -0.51 9.11
C CYS A 39 11.45 0.58 8.04
N ALA A 40 10.97 0.27 6.82
CA ALA A 40 11.07 1.13 5.65
C ALA A 40 12.45 1.78 5.55
N GLY A 41 13.50 0.95 5.65
CA GLY A 41 14.92 1.33 5.56
C GLY A 41 15.44 2.34 6.59
N ARG A 42 14.70 2.60 7.68
CA ARG A 42 15.19 3.42 8.80
C ARG A 42 16.27 2.69 9.61
N GLY A 43 16.24 1.36 9.63
CA GLY A 43 17.09 0.52 10.50
C GLY A 43 16.52 0.35 11.90
N GLY A 44 15.39 0.97 12.19
CA GLY A 44 14.77 0.93 13.50
C GLY A 44 13.41 1.61 13.51
N VAL A 45 12.75 1.55 14.66
CA VAL A 45 11.43 2.13 14.91
C VAL A 45 11.38 2.70 16.32
N HIS A 46 10.57 3.74 16.51
CA HIS A 46 10.08 4.09 17.83
C HIS A 46 8.92 3.17 18.17
N LYS A 47 8.75 2.86 19.46
CA LYS A 47 7.56 2.15 19.91
C LYS A 47 6.47 3.16 20.25
N SER A 48 5.22 2.80 20.01
CA SER A 48 4.08 3.68 20.30
C SER A 48 3.94 4.04 21.78
N GLU A 49 4.43 3.18 22.67
CA GLU A 49 4.46 3.42 24.12
C GLU A 49 5.40 4.56 24.52
N ASP A 50 6.39 4.89 23.69
CA ASP A 50 7.34 5.99 23.95
C ASP A 50 6.91 7.32 23.31
N LEU A 51 5.68 7.39 22.77
CA LEU A 51 5.17 8.61 22.15
C LEU A 51 4.77 9.63 23.23
N ASP A 52 5.51 10.73 23.33
CA ASP A 52 5.13 11.85 24.18
C ASP A 52 3.99 12.66 23.52
N PRO A 53 2.91 13.01 24.25
CA PRO A 53 1.78 13.76 23.67
C PRO A 53 2.12 15.19 23.21
N ILE A 54 3.18 15.81 23.74
CA ILE A 54 3.59 17.19 23.46
C ILE A 54 4.73 17.22 22.44
N GLU A 55 5.81 16.48 22.70
CA GLU A 55 7.04 16.49 21.91
C GLU A 55 7.12 15.33 20.89
N GLY A 56 6.12 14.45 20.87
CA GLY A 56 6.10 13.28 19.98
C GLY A 56 7.24 12.31 20.29
N TYR A 57 7.96 11.88 19.24
CA TYR A 57 9.11 10.97 19.38
C TYR A 57 10.47 11.68 19.53
N LYS A 58 10.49 13.00 19.73
CA LYS A 58 11.74 13.77 19.72
C LYS A 58 12.75 13.33 20.78
N MET A 59 12.27 12.91 21.94
CA MET A 59 13.08 12.39 23.05
C MET A 59 12.94 10.87 23.24
N ALA A 60 12.19 10.21 22.35
CA ALA A 60 11.90 8.78 22.47
C ALA A 60 13.11 7.93 22.06
N PRO A 61 13.35 6.79 22.73
CA PRO A 61 14.38 5.83 22.30
C PRO A 61 14.11 5.33 20.87
N PHE A 62 15.20 5.07 20.14
CA PHE A 62 15.13 4.48 18.79
C PHE A 62 15.64 3.04 18.83
N TYR A 63 14.75 2.07 18.62
CA TYR A 63 15.08 0.65 18.74
C TYR A 63 15.49 0.09 17.39
N LYS A 64 16.51 -0.78 17.40
CA LYS A 64 16.94 -1.50 16.20
C LYS A 64 15.80 -2.33 15.65
N CYS A 65 15.69 -2.35 14.33
CA CYS A 65 14.73 -3.18 13.64
C CYS A 65 15.17 -4.64 13.72
N GLU A 66 14.40 -5.48 14.41
CA GLU A 66 14.69 -6.91 14.60
C GLU A 66 14.81 -7.68 13.27
N LYS A 67 14.13 -7.22 12.21
CA LYS A 67 14.14 -7.92 10.90
C LYS A 67 15.40 -7.67 10.07
N CYS A 68 16.10 -6.57 10.32
CA CYS A 68 17.34 -6.25 9.61
C CYS A 68 18.52 -5.99 10.53
N ASP A 69 18.32 -6.14 11.84
CA ASP A 69 19.29 -5.83 12.90
C ASP A 69 19.99 -4.47 12.72
N GLY A 70 19.23 -3.43 12.39
CA GLY A 70 19.79 -2.10 12.16
C GLY A 70 20.42 -1.87 10.77
N SER A 71 20.61 -2.91 9.95
CA SER A 71 21.30 -2.78 8.66
C SER A 71 20.53 -1.97 7.61
N LYS A 72 19.24 -1.68 7.82
CA LYS A 72 18.33 -0.96 6.90
C LYS A 72 17.95 -1.72 5.63
N TYR A 73 18.68 -2.78 5.31
CA TYR A 73 18.50 -3.55 4.09
C TYR A 73 18.02 -4.97 4.40
N MET A 74 17.57 -5.68 3.37
CA MET A 74 17.23 -7.09 3.46
C MET A 74 17.67 -7.84 2.20
N PRO A 75 17.76 -9.18 2.25
CA PRO A 75 18.07 -9.96 1.08
C PRO A 75 17.02 -9.80 -0.03
N ARG A 76 17.48 -9.72 -1.29
CA ARG A 76 16.63 -9.64 -2.49
C ARG A 76 15.49 -10.67 -2.48
N LYS A 77 15.79 -11.92 -2.10
CA LYS A 77 14.80 -13.01 -2.05
C LYS A 77 13.59 -12.64 -1.19
N ASN A 78 13.83 -12.05 -0.01
CA ASN A 78 12.77 -11.67 0.91
C ASN A 78 11.94 -10.51 0.35
N PHE A 79 12.61 -9.54 -0.29
CA PHE A 79 11.93 -8.42 -0.94
C PHE A 79 11.05 -8.89 -2.11
N VAL A 80 11.54 -9.83 -2.93
CA VAL A 80 10.76 -10.42 -4.04
C VAL A 80 9.52 -11.16 -3.52
N ILE A 81 9.63 -11.90 -2.41
CA ILE A 81 8.49 -12.57 -1.77
C ILE A 81 7.44 -11.55 -1.33
N TRP A 82 7.88 -10.46 -0.67
CA TRP A 82 6.99 -9.38 -0.29
C TRP A 82 6.31 -8.73 -1.50
N TYR A 83 7.07 -8.41 -2.55
CA TYR A 83 6.57 -7.80 -3.78
C TYR A 83 5.51 -8.68 -4.47
N LYS A 84 5.74 -9.99 -4.52
CA LYS A 84 4.72 -10.94 -4.99
C LYS A 84 3.46 -10.87 -4.14
N SER A 85 3.58 -10.92 -2.81
CA SER A 85 2.41 -10.90 -1.92
C SER A 85 1.53 -9.66 -2.08
N ILE A 86 2.11 -8.48 -2.27
CA ILE A 86 1.34 -7.24 -2.47
C ILE A 86 0.71 -7.20 -3.86
N THR A 87 1.36 -7.81 -4.85
CA THR A 87 0.86 -7.90 -6.23
C THR A 87 -0.31 -8.87 -6.29
N ASP A 88 -0.22 -10.00 -5.62
CA ASP A 88 -1.30 -11.00 -5.52
C ASP A 88 -2.54 -10.40 -4.83
N LYS A 89 -2.34 -9.66 -3.73
CA LYS A 89 -3.41 -8.92 -3.05
C LYS A 89 -4.07 -7.88 -3.97
N TYR A 90 -3.28 -7.15 -4.75
CA TYR A 90 -3.80 -6.20 -5.74
C TYR A 90 -4.62 -6.91 -6.82
N MET A 91 -4.13 -8.04 -7.36
CA MET A 91 -4.85 -8.82 -8.38
C MET A 91 -6.17 -9.38 -7.84
N ALA A 92 -6.19 -9.87 -6.61
CA ALA A 92 -7.41 -10.33 -5.95
C ALA A 92 -8.43 -9.18 -5.78
N ARG A 93 -7.99 -8.02 -5.30
CA ARG A 93 -8.84 -6.81 -5.18
C ARG A 93 -9.36 -6.35 -6.55
N MET A 94 -8.53 -6.37 -7.58
CA MET A 94 -8.93 -6.03 -8.94
C MET A 94 -9.98 -6.99 -9.51
N LYS A 95 -9.85 -8.29 -9.21
CA LYS A 95 -10.85 -9.30 -9.58
C LYS A 95 -12.19 -9.00 -8.92
N ALA A 96 -12.19 -8.77 -7.60
CA ALA A 96 -13.40 -8.42 -6.86
C ALA A 96 -14.04 -7.12 -7.38
N TYR A 97 -13.24 -6.08 -7.62
CA TYR A 97 -13.70 -4.83 -8.23
C TYR A 97 -14.39 -5.06 -9.59
N LYS A 98 -13.78 -5.86 -10.47
CA LYS A 98 -14.37 -6.20 -11.78
C LYS A 98 -15.69 -6.97 -11.65
N GLN A 99 -15.78 -7.88 -10.69
CA GLN A 99 -17.02 -8.62 -10.42
C GLN A 99 -18.14 -7.67 -9.98
N ILE A 100 -17.86 -6.77 -9.03
CA ILE A 100 -18.85 -5.79 -8.56
C ILE A 100 -19.27 -4.87 -9.71
N GLN A 101 -18.33 -4.37 -10.52
CA GLN A 101 -18.63 -3.54 -11.69
C GLN A 101 -19.53 -4.26 -12.71
N SER A 102 -19.30 -5.56 -12.93
CA SER A 102 -20.15 -6.37 -13.81
C SER A 102 -21.57 -6.52 -13.25
N VAL A 103 -21.72 -6.73 -11.94
CA VAL A 103 -23.03 -6.82 -11.28
C VAL A 103 -23.77 -5.49 -11.36
N VAL A 104 -23.08 -4.38 -11.04
CA VAL A 104 -23.66 -3.03 -11.13
C VAL A 104 -24.11 -2.73 -12.55
N ARG A 105 -23.27 -3.03 -13.56
CA ARG A 105 -23.64 -2.82 -14.97
C ARG A 105 -24.87 -3.66 -15.35
N GLY A 106 -24.88 -4.95 -15.04
CA GLY A 106 -26.02 -5.82 -15.34
C GLY A 106 -27.30 -5.45 -14.59
N ALA A 107 -27.20 -4.77 -13.44
CA ALA A 107 -28.35 -4.20 -12.74
C ALA A 107 -28.85 -2.92 -13.43
N LEU A 108 -27.93 -2.04 -13.83
CA LEU A 108 -28.27 -0.81 -14.57
C LEU A 108 -28.87 -1.10 -15.94
N ASP A 109 -28.40 -2.14 -16.64
CA ASP A 109 -28.93 -2.54 -17.95
C ASP A 109 -30.40 -3.00 -17.90
N LYS A 110 -30.93 -3.29 -16.69
CA LYS A 110 -32.35 -3.65 -16.47
C LYS A 110 -33.24 -2.45 -16.17
N LEU A 111 -32.65 -1.28 -15.98
CA LEU A 111 -33.36 -0.04 -15.66
C LEU A 111 -33.48 0.81 -16.93
N SER A 112 -34.59 1.53 -17.03
CA SER A 112 -34.74 2.60 -18.01
C SER A 112 -33.86 3.81 -17.66
N ASP A 113 -33.56 4.64 -18.65
CA ASP A 113 -32.75 5.85 -18.44
C ASP A 113 -33.33 6.79 -17.37
N GLN A 114 -34.67 6.88 -17.28
CA GLN A 114 -35.37 7.68 -16.27
C GLN A 114 -35.15 7.13 -14.85
N GLU A 115 -35.15 5.81 -14.68
CA GLU A 115 -34.88 5.16 -13.39
C GLU A 115 -33.41 5.31 -12.98
N ILE A 116 -32.49 5.25 -13.93
CA ILE A 116 -31.06 5.50 -13.69
C ILE A 116 -30.84 6.95 -13.25
N GLU A 117 -31.50 7.91 -13.91
CA GLU A 117 -31.41 9.33 -13.58
C GLU A 117 -32.01 9.64 -12.20
N PHE A 118 -33.15 9.02 -11.87
CA PHE A 118 -33.76 9.09 -10.53
C PHE A 118 -32.81 8.59 -9.44
N LEU A 119 -32.17 7.43 -9.65
CA LEU A 119 -31.18 6.87 -8.72
C LEU A 119 -29.96 7.76 -8.55
N ARG A 120 -29.45 8.36 -9.63
CA ARG A 120 -28.32 9.30 -9.57
C ARG A 120 -28.65 10.57 -8.79
N GLY A 121 -29.87 11.08 -8.91
CA GLY A 121 -30.34 12.27 -8.19
C GLY A 121 -30.53 12.04 -6.69
N HIS A 122 -31.01 10.87 -6.28
CA HIS A 122 -31.27 10.56 -4.86
C HIS A 122 -30.04 10.07 -4.09
N LEU A 123 -29.05 9.47 -4.76
CA LEU A 123 -27.79 9.01 -4.13
C LEU A 123 -26.77 10.13 -3.85
N GLN A 124 -27.07 11.40 -4.17
CA GLN A 124 -26.22 12.56 -3.90
C GLN A 124 -26.62 13.33 -2.62
N TYR A 125 -27.72 12.94 -1.96
CA TYR A 125 -28.26 13.63 -0.77
C TYR A 125 -28.13 12.83 0.54
N ASP A 126 -27.37 11.74 0.54
CA ASP A 126 -26.90 11.00 1.74
C ASP A 126 -25.36 10.97 1.76
#